data_AF-A0A930RXD3-F1
#
_entry.id   AF-A0A930RXD3-F1
#
_cell.length_a   1.000
_cell.length_b   1.000
_cell.length_c   1.000
_cell.angle_alpha   90.00
_cell.angle_beta   90.00
_cell.angle_gamma   90.00
#
_symmetry.space_group_name_H-M   'P 1'
#
loop_
_entity.id
_entity.type
_entity.pdbx_description
1 polymer ?
#
loop_
_entity_poly.entity_id
_entity_poly.type
_entity_poly.pdbx_seq_one_letter_code
_entity_poly.pdbx_strand_id
1 'polypeptide(L)'
;RMLVLMHSVEALLAVESLLEDFCRAHQIELLAQKGPQMGRRIQRRFQERNDAILLGVYSFWEGFDSGGQSIDSLVITKLPFPNPVSTAQQIIQLEMKEQERSYFAHYAMKMMLLLLYQGLGRFSRPHQKSAEIWLLDVRATISKYAMKVKSVFPENATVIEKPFKKCLNIGKNKNM
;
A
#
# COMPACT_ATOMS: atom_id res chain seq x y z
N ARG A 1 3.54 12.60 -7.82
CA ARG A 1 2.61 12.11 -6.75
C ARG A 1 2.92 10.69 -6.29
N MET A 2 3.00 10.49 -4.98
CA MET A 2 3.23 9.17 -4.37
C MET A 2 2.13 8.83 -3.35
N LEU A 3 1.59 7.61 -3.43
CA LEU A 3 0.72 7.03 -2.42
C LEU A 3 1.48 5.94 -1.65
N VAL A 4 1.50 6.02 -0.33
CA VAL A 4 2.16 5.06 0.55
C VAL A 4 1.13 4.40 1.44
N LEU A 5 1.01 3.08 1.31
CA LEU A 5 0.08 2.26 2.06
C LEU A 5 0.78 1.61 3.25
N MET A 6 0.28 2.00 4.41
CA MET A 6 0.76 1.63 5.71
C MET A 6 -0.15 0.55 6.31
N HIS A 7 0.44 -0.34 7.09
CA HIS A 7 -0.28 -1.43 7.75
C HIS A 7 -0.93 -1.01 9.08
N SER A 8 -0.54 0.13 9.64
CA SER A 8 -1.07 0.65 10.90
C SER A 8 -0.91 2.17 10.98
N VAL A 9 -1.68 2.80 11.87
CA VAL A 9 -1.61 4.24 12.12
C VAL A 9 -0.29 4.60 12.79
N GLU A 10 0.21 3.76 13.69
CA GLU A 10 1.48 3.97 14.40
C GLU A 10 2.65 4.03 13.41
N ALA A 11 2.71 3.09 12.46
CA ALA A 11 3.73 3.09 11.42
C ALA A 11 3.63 4.33 10.52
N LEU A 12 2.40 4.75 10.21
CA LEU A 12 2.13 5.96 9.43
C LEU A 12 2.65 7.22 10.15
N LEU A 13 2.36 7.38 11.43
CA LEU A 13 2.83 8.53 12.23
C LEU A 13 4.37 8.55 12.34
N ALA A 14 5.00 7.38 12.51
CA ALA A 14 6.46 7.28 12.54
C ALA A 14 7.09 7.71 11.20
N VAL A 15 6.52 7.29 10.07
CA VAL A 15 7.03 7.69 8.74
C VAL A 15 6.73 9.16 8.45
N GLU A 16 5.57 9.68 8.85
CA GLU A 16 5.22 11.10 8.71
C GLU A 16 6.28 11.98 9.38
N SER A 17 6.63 11.68 10.64
CA SER A 17 7.64 12.42 11.39
C SER A 17 9.02 12.38 10.72
N LEU A 18 9.43 11.25 10.15
CA LEU A 18 10.71 11.11 9.46
C LEU A 18 10.76 11.86 8.12
N LEU A 19 9.62 12.04 7.46
CA LEU A 19 9.54 12.69 6.15
C LEU A 19 9.29 14.19 6.25
N GLU A 20 8.92 14.72 7.41
CA GLU A 20 8.44 16.10 7.55
C GLU A 20 9.47 17.14 7.08
N ASP A 21 10.71 17.05 7.57
CA ASP A 21 11.78 17.98 7.21
C ASP A 21 12.18 17.86 5.73
N PHE A 22 12.28 16.62 5.24
CA PHE A 22 12.59 16.35 3.83
C PHE A 22 11.51 16.95 2.91
N CYS A 23 10.24 16.68 3.21
CA CYS A 23 9.13 17.18 2.42
C CYS A 23 9.09 18.71 2.44
N ARG A 24 9.32 19.34 3.60
CA ARG A 24 9.38 20.79 3.75
C ARG A 24 10.52 21.39 2.92
N ALA A 25 11.72 20.83 3.00
CA ALA A 25 12.90 21.30 2.27
C ALA A 25 12.73 21.20 0.74
N HIS A 26 12.00 20.18 0.26
CA HIS A 26 11.76 19.93 -1.15
C HIS A 26 10.40 20.44 -1.66
N GLN A 27 9.65 21.18 -0.84
CA GLN A 27 8.32 21.70 -1.18
C GLN A 27 7.31 20.61 -1.60
N ILE A 28 7.47 19.41 -1.04
CA ILE A 28 6.55 18.29 -1.23
C ILE A 28 5.48 18.36 -0.14
N GLU A 29 4.22 18.28 -0.54
CA GLU A 29 3.12 18.27 0.40
C GLU A 29 2.95 16.87 1.02
N LEU A 30 3.19 16.78 2.33
CA LEU A 30 3.01 15.55 3.09
C LEU A 30 1.60 15.50 3.69
N LEU A 31 0.84 14.48 3.31
CA LEU A 31 -0.53 14.25 3.76
C LEU A 31 -0.61 12.91 4.46
N ALA A 32 -1.26 12.86 5.63
CA ALA A 32 -1.33 11.64 6.44
C ALA A 32 -2.77 11.39 6.93
N GLN A 33 -3.35 10.26 6.56
CA GLN A 33 -4.69 9.87 7.00
C GLN A 33 -4.64 9.19 8.37
N LYS A 34 -4.89 9.99 9.42
CA LYS A 34 -4.88 9.54 10.82
C LYS A 34 -6.21 8.95 11.31
N GLY A 35 -7.26 9.02 10.48
CA GLY A 35 -8.57 8.47 10.82
C GLY A 35 -9.56 8.46 9.64
N PRO A 36 -10.68 7.73 9.77
CA PRO A 36 -11.66 7.54 8.69
C PRO A 36 -12.30 8.85 8.24
N GLN A 37 -12.58 9.77 9.16
CA GLN A 37 -13.22 11.06 8.85
C GLN A 37 -12.35 11.99 8.00
N MET A 38 -11.02 11.77 7.96
CA MET A 38 -10.09 12.62 7.21
C MET A 38 -9.94 12.19 5.75
N GLY A 39 -10.44 11.01 5.36
CA GLY A 39 -10.17 10.37 4.07
C GLY A 39 -10.53 11.27 2.88
N ARG A 40 -11.78 11.75 2.80
CA ARG A 40 -12.25 12.58 1.67
C ARG A 40 -11.49 13.90 1.52
N ARG A 41 -11.24 14.60 2.63
CA ARG A 41 -10.54 15.90 2.61
C ARG A 41 -9.10 15.74 2.13
N ILE A 42 -8.41 14.72 2.66
CA ILE A 42 -7.03 14.43 2.31
C ILE A 42 -6.92 13.97 0.87
N GLN A 43 -7.83 13.10 0.41
CA GLN A 43 -7.87 12.63 -0.96
C GLN A 43 -8.05 13.80 -1.94
N ARG A 44 -9.00 14.70 -1.70
CA ARG A 44 -9.19 15.89 -2.55
C ARG A 44 -7.92 16.74 -2.61
N ARG A 45 -7.32 17.02 -1.45
CA ARG A 45 -6.08 17.79 -1.35
C ARG A 45 -4.90 17.12 -2.08
N PHE A 46 -4.82 15.79 -2.04
CA PHE A 46 -3.84 15.01 -2.79
C PHE A 46 -4.07 15.08 -4.31
N GLN A 47 -5.33 15.09 -4.75
CA GLN A 47 -5.68 15.23 -6.17
C GLN A 47 -5.36 16.63 -6.71
N GLU A 48 -5.47 17.67 -5.89
CA GLU A 48 -5.17 19.08 -6.24
C GLU A 48 -3.67 19.39 -6.36
N ARG A 49 -2.78 18.44 -6.04
CA ARG A 49 -1.33 18.64 -5.97
C ARG A 49 -0.56 17.66 -6.82
N ASN A 50 0.47 18.13 -7.52
CA ASN A 50 1.37 17.28 -8.31
C ASN A 50 2.55 16.76 -7.45
N ASP A 51 3.04 17.58 -6.53
CA ASP A 51 4.15 17.28 -5.63
C ASP A 51 3.63 16.94 -4.22
N ALA A 52 3.01 15.77 -4.10
CA ALA A 52 2.46 15.32 -2.84
C ALA A 52 2.81 13.84 -2.55
N ILE A 53 3.02 13.56 -1.27
CA ILE A 53 3.10 12.23 -0.69
C ILE A 53 1.89 12.05 0.21
N LEU A 54 1.10 11.01 -0.06
CA LEU A 54 -0.02 10.62 0.77
C LEU A 54 0.29 9.33 1.52
N LEU A 55 0.33 9.40 2.84
CA LEU A 55 0.38 8.26 3.73
C LEU A 55 -1.04 7.86 4.13
N GLY A 56 -1.44 6.64 3.81
CA GLY A 56 -2.76 6.08 4.16
C GLY A 56 -2.63 4.68 4.72
N VAL A 57 -3.52 4.30 5.64
CA VAL A 57 -3.65 2.90 6.07
C VAL A 57 -4.47 2.11 5.05
N TYR A 58 -4.40 0.78 5.02
CA TYR A 58 -5.11 -0.03 3.99
C TYR A 58 -6.61 0.27 3.86
N SER A 59 -7.31 0.57 4.95
CA SER A 59 -8.74 0.94 4.91
C SER A 59 -9.01 2.21 4.10
N PHE A 60 -7.99 3.04 3.84
CA PHE A 60 -8.07 4.15 2.91
C PHE A 60 -8.43 3.71 1.50
N TRP A 61 -7.89 2.56 1.08
CA TRP A 61 -7.87 2.17 -0.33
C TRP A 61 -9.26 1.73 -0.83
N GLU A 62 -10.11 1.23 0.05
CA GLU A 62 -11.50 0.85 -0.28
C GLU A 62 -12.32 2.05 -0.80
N GLY A 63 -12.05 3.25 -0.28
CA GLY A 63 -12.73 4.50 -0.66
C GLY A 63 -11.91 5.45 -1.53
N PHE A 64 -10.64 5.14 -1.79
CA PHE A 64 -9.75 6.04 -2.52
C PHE A 64 -10.07 6.03 -4.02
N ASP A 65 -10.56 7.15 -4.53
CA ASP A 65 -10.72 7.40 -5.96
C ASP A 65 -9.61 8.34 -6.44
N SER A 66 -8.92 7.98 -7.53
CA SER A 66 -7.90 8.85 -8.12
C SER A 66 -8.51 10.05 -8.86
N GLY A 67 -9.82 10.08 -9.10
CA GLY A 67 -10.55 11.27 -9.55
C GLY A 67 -10.09 11.80 -10.91
N GLY A 68 -9.55 10.94 -11.77
CA GLY A 68 -8.98 11.36 -13.06
C GLY A 68 -7.46 11.43 -13.07
N GLN A 69 -6.84 11.55 -11.90
CA GLN A 69 -5.44 11.91 -11.74
C GLN A 69 -4.53 10.67 -11.70
N SER A 70 -3.35 10.75 -12.33
CA SER A 70 -2.34 9.68 -12.31
C SER A 70 -1.57 9.66 -11.00
N ILE A 71 -1.45 8.49 -10.37
CA ILE A 71 -0.50 8.29 -9.27
C ILE A 71 0.78 7.72 -9.86
N ASP A 72 1.88 8.46 -9.77
CA ASP A 72 3.13 8.06 -10.41
C ASP A 72 3.81 6.91 -9.66
N SER A 73 3.67 6.88 -8.33
CA SER A 73 4.25 5.84 -7.49
C SER A 73 3.31 5.36 -6.41
N LEU A 74 3.18 4.05 -6.27
CA LEU A 74 2.48 3.38 -5.19
C LEU A 74 3.49 2.58 -4.35
N VAL A 75 3.48 2.79 -3.04
CA VAL A 75 4.33 2.06 -2.11
C VAL A 75 3.45 1.18 -1.22
N ILE A 76 3.64 -0.13 -1.26
CA ILE A 76 2.93 -1.12 -0.45
C ILE A 76 3.93 -1.63 0.60
N THR A 77 3.78 -1.19 1.85
CA THR A 77 4.75 -1.52 2.90
C THR A 77 4.64 -2.95 3.42
N LYS A 78 3.44 -3.54 3.41
CA LYS A 78 3.16 -4.93 3.79
C LYS A 78 2.08 -5.53 2.91
N LEU A 79 2.02 -6.85 2.75
CA LEU A 79 0.86 -7.46 2.09
C LEU A 79 -0.41 -7.25 2.94
N PRO A 80 -1.54 -6.83 2.35
CA PRO A 80 -2.77 -6.47 3.06
C PRO A 80 -3.55 -7.71 3.50
N PHE A 81 -2.96 -8.49 4.40
CA PHE A 81 -3.68 -9.59 5.03
C PHE A 81 -4.76 -9.05 5.97
N PRO A 82 -5.92 -9.71 6.07
CA PRO A 82 -6.92 -9.40 7.09
C PRO A 82 -6.29 -9.44 8.48
N ASN A 83 -6.70 -8.52 9.35
CA ASN A 83 -6.21 -8.48 10.72
C ASN A 83 -6.71 -9.72 11.50
N PRO A 84 -5.83 -10.69 11.84
CA PRO A 84 -6.24 -11.96 12.43
C PRO A 84 -6.87 -11.80 13.83
N VAL A 85 -6.62 -10.68 14.52
CA VAL A 85 -7.19 -10.44 15.86
C VAL A 85 -8.51 -9.70 15.85
N SER A 86 -9.03 -9.32 14.68
CA SER A 86 -10.36 -8.69 14.62
C SER A 86 -11.46 -9.72 14.84
N THR A 87 -12.55 -9.31 15.51
CA THR A 87 -13.67 -10.19 15.87
C THR A 87 -14.21 -10.97 14.67
N ALA A 88 -14.39 -10.30 13.53
CA ALA A 88 -14.86 -10.94 12.30
C ALA A 88 -13.89 -12.04 11.82
N GLN A 89 -12.58 -11.80 11.88
CA GLN A 89 -11.59 -12.77 11.44
C GLN A 89 -11.44 -13.93 12.41
N GLN A 90 -11.62 -13.70 13.72
CA GLN A 90 -11.65 -14.76 14.72
C GLN A 90 -12.83 -15.73 14.50
N ILE A 91 -14.02 -15.20 14.19
CA ILE A 91 -15.20 -16.01 13.86
C ILE A 91 -14.93 -16.89 12.62
N ILE A 92 -14.41 -16.29 11.55
CA ILE A 92 -14.08 -17.03 10.31
C ILE A 92 -13.00 -18.09 10.58
N GLN A 93 -12.02 -17.78 11.43
CA GLN A 93 -10.98 -18.73 11.79
C GLN A 93 -11.54 -19.93 12.58
N LEU A 94 -12.51 -19.71 13.47
CA LEU A 94 -13.20 -20.79 14.18
C LEU A 94 -14.00 -21.67 13.23
N GLU A 95 -14.80 -21.07 12.34
CA GLU A 95 -15.58 -21.81 11.32
C GLU A 95 -14.67 -22.66 10.41
N MET A 96 -13.56 -22.10 9.93
CA MET A 96 -12.60 -22.83 9.10
C MET A 96 -11.94 -23.99 9.87
N LYS A 97 -11.70 -23.80 11.17
CA LYS A 97 -11.16 -24.86 12.05
C LYS A 97 -12.15 -26.00 12.21
N GLU A 98 -13.44 -25.71 12.40
CA GLU A 98 -14.51 -26.72 12.47
C GLU A 98 -14.65 -27.51 11.14
N GLN A 99 -14.36 -26.87 10.01
CA GLN A 99 -14.34 -27.51 8.69
C GLN A 99 -13.01 -28.21 8.35
N GLU A 100 -12.05 -28.30 9.28
CA GLU A 100 -10.70 -28.83 9.06
C GLU A 100 -9.94 -28.16 7.89
N ARG A 101 -10.25 -26.89 7.63
CA ARG A 101 -9.65 -26.10 6.54
C ARG A 101 -8.65 -25.09 7.08
N SER A 102 -7.55 -24.90 6.34
CA SER A 102 -6.60 -23.84 6.64
C SER A 102 -7.22 -22.46 6.35
N TYR A 103 -7.44 -21.65 7.40
CA TYR A 103 -7.86 -20.25 7.29
C TYR A 103 -6.95 -19.45 6.36
N PHE A 104 -5.63 -19.66 6.44
CA PHE A 104 -4.66 -18.97 5.60
C PHE A 104 -4.89 -19.29 4.12
N ALA A 105 -4.94 -20.58 3.77
CA ALA A 105 -5.02 -21.01 2.38
C ALA A 105 -6.41 -20.77 1.75
N HIS A 106 -7.48 -20.91 2.53
CA HIS A 106 -8.85 -20.84 2.03
C HIS A 106 -9.44 -19.44 2.07
N TYR A 107 -9.02 -18.60 3.01
CA TYR A 107 -9.61 -17.28 3.23
C TYR A 107 -8.57 -16.16 3.15
N ALA A 108 -7.60 -16.12 4.07
CA ALA A 108 -6.73 -14.95 4.23
C ALA A 108 -5.91 -14.61 2.97
N MET A 109 -5.39 -15.64 2.28
CA MET A 109 -4.69 -15.46 1.01
C MET A 109 -5.61 -14.89 -0.08
N LYS A 110 -6.85 -15.39 -0.20
CA LYS A 110 -7.81 -14.90 -1.20
C LYS A 110 -8.21 -13.46 -0.93
N MET A 111 -8.47 -13.12 0.33
CA MET A 111 -8.79 -11.75 0.73
C MET A 111 -7.63 -10.79 0.47
N MET A 112 -6.39 -11.19 0.78
CA MET A 112 -5.21 -10.39 0.50
C MET A 112 -5.06 -10.10 -1.01
N LEU A 113 -5.25 -11.12 -1.85
CA LEU A 113 -5.21 -10.96 -3.32
C LEU A 113 -6.32 -10.05 -3.83
N LEU A 114 -7.54 -10.19 -3.31
CA LEU A 114 -8.68 -9.35 -3.66
C LEU A 114 -8.42 -7.88 -3.28
N LEU A 115 -7.94 -7.63 -2.07
CA LEU A 115 -7.60 -6.28 -1.59
C LEU A 115 -6.50 -5.64 -2.43
N LEU A 116 -5.45 -6.40 -2.78
CA LEU A 116 -4.42 -5.92 -3.71
C LEU A 116 -5.01 -5.58 -5.07
N TYR A 117 -5.78 -6.49 -5.67
CA TYR A 117 -6.37 -6.29 -6.99
C TYR A 117 -7.26 -5.04 -7.04
N GLN A 118 -8.14 -4.88 -6.05
CA GLN A 118 -9.02 -3.71 -5.94
C GLN A 118 -8.23 -2.41 -5.77
N GLY A 119 -7.17 -2.44 -4.96
CA GLY A 119 -6.29 -1.29 -4.78
C GLY A 119 -5.54 -0.90 -6.05
N LEU A 120 -5.04 -1.89 -6.79
CA LEU A 120 -4.26 -1.72 -8.00
C LEU A 120 -5.10 -1.24 -9.19
N GLY A 121 -6.36 -1.67 -9.29
CA GLY A 121 -7.27 -1.23 -10.36
C GLY A 121 -7.56 0.28 -10.35
N ARG A 122 -7.27 0.98 -9.25
CA ARG A 122 -7.41 2.44 -9.13
C ARG A 122 -6.11 3.21 -9.38
N PHE A 123 -5.00 2.47 -9.52
CA PHE A 123 -3.65 3.00 -9.67
C PHE A 123 -3.24 3.12 -11.14
N SER A 124 -3.43 2.09 -11.96
CA SER A 124 -3.00 2.14 -13.37
C SER A 124 -4.13 2.55 -14.31
N ARG A 125 -3.84 3.55 -15.16
CA ARG A 125 -4.70 3.93 -16.29
C ARG A 125 -4.05 3.44 -17.60
N PRO A 126 -4.84 3.09 -18.64
CA PRO A 126 -4.30 2.61 -19.92
C PRO A 126 -3.30 3.57 -20.59
N HIS A 127 -3.40 4.88 -20.34
CA HIS A 127 -2.54 5.90 -20.95
C HIS A 127 -1.42 6.41 -20.03
N GLN A 128 -1.28 5.84 -18.83
CA GLN A 128 -0.23 6.24 -17.90
C GLN A 128 1.09 5.57 -18.30
N LYS A 129 2.06 6.38 -18.71
CA LYS A 129 3.33 5.89 -19.29
C LYS A 129 4.31 5.29 -18.28
N SER A 130 4.21 5.62 -16.99
CA SER A 130 5.25 5.28 -16.00
C SER A 130 4.68 5.18 -14.58
N ALA A 131 3.89 4.13 -14.28
CA ALA A 131 3.39 3.88 -12.92
C ALA A 131 4.32 2.88 -12.22
N GLU A 132 4.98 3.30 -11.14
CA GLU A 132 5.87 2.43 -10.35
C GLU A 132 5.17 1.89 -9.11
N ILE A 133 5.32 0.59 -8.86
CA ILE A 133 4.79 -0.04 -7.64
C ILE A 133 5.93 -0.63 -6.83
N TRP A 134 6.15 -0.05 -5.65
CA TRP A 134 7.17 -0.44 -4.71
C TRP A 134 6.58 -1.40 -3.68
N LEU A 135 6.98 -2.66 -3.73
CA LEU A 135 6.53 -3.69 -2.81
C LEU A 135 7.64 -4.00 -1.80
N LEU A 136 7.45 -3.54 -0.55
CA LEU A 136 8.50 -3.58 0.47
C LEU A 136 8.40 -4.80 1.38
N ASP A 137 7.36 -5.61 1.21
CA ASP A 137 7.15 -6.86 1.93
C ASP A 137 7.96 -8.00 1.30
N VAL A 138 8.94 -8.52 2.03
CA VAL A 138 9.80 -9.62 1.58
C VAL A 138 9.01 -10.87 1.16
N ARG A 139 7.82 -11.08 1.72
CA ARG A 139 6.97 -12.24 1.40
C ARG A 139 6.46 -12.21 -0.03
N ALA A 140 6.38 -11.04 -0.65
CA ALA A 140 6.03 -10.94 -2.06
C ALA A 140 7.08 -11.56 -2.99
N THR A 141 8.31 -11.73 -2.51
CA THR A 141 9.42 -12.31 -3.25
C THR A 141 9.70 -13.76 -2.82
N ILE A 142 9.73 -14.03 -1.51
CA ILE A 142 10.26 -15.31 -0.98
C ILE A 142 9.19 -16.33 -0.59
N SER A 143 7.91 -15.95 -0.52
CA SER A 143 6.86 -16.87 -0.05
C SER A 143 6.46 -17.88 -1.13
N LYS A 144 5.89 -19.01 -0.71
CA LYS A 144 5.29 -20.01 -1.63
C LYS A 144 4.15 -19.44 -2.48
N TYR A 145 3.57 -18.31 -2.09
CA TYR A 145 2.46 -17.65 -2.78
C TYR A 145 2.89 -16.37 -3.52
N ALA A 146 4.19 -16.09 -3.62
CA ALA A 146 4.75 -14.93 -4.32
C ALA A 146 4.23 -14.80 -5.76
N MET A 147 4.17 -15.92 -6.50
CA MET A 147 3.65 -15.95 -7.88
C MET A 147 2.19 -15.47 -7.96
N LYS A 148 1.35 -15.84 -6.99
CA LYS A 148 -0.06 -15.39 -6.94
C LYS A 148 -0.18 -13.91 -6.62
N VAL A 149 0.73 -13.38 -5.80
CA VAL A 149 0.81 -11.93 -5.53
C VAL A 149 1.15 -11.20 -6.81
N LYS A 150 2.16 -11.64 -7.55
CA LYS A 150 2.59 -11.00 -8.80
C LYS A 150 1.52 -11.01 -9.89
N SER A 151 0.70 -12.07 -9.95
CA SER A 151 -0.34 -12.19 -10.97
C SER A 151 -1.50 -11.19 -10.84
N VAL A 152 -1.60 -10.46 -9.72
CA VAL A 152 -2.64 -9.41 -9.58
C VAL A 152 -2.17 -8.03 -10.02
N PHE A 153 -0.87 -7.85 -10.29
CA PHE A 153 -0.32 -6.57 -10.73
C PHE A 153 -0.57 -6.35 -12.23
N PRO A 154 -0.91 -5.12 -12.63
CA PRO A 154 -1.18 -4.83 -14.02
C PRO A 154 0.10 -4.92 -14.86
N GLU A 155 0.01 -5.48 -16.07
CA GLU A 155 1.16 -5.73 -16.95
C GLU A 155 1.93 -4.46 -17.34
N ASN A 156 1.25 -3.31 -17.34
CA ASN A 156 1.83 -2.01 -17.67
C ASN A 156 2.50 -1.29 -16.48
N ALA A 157 2.54 -1.90 -15.30
CA ALA A 157 3.21 -1.32 -14.14
C ALA A 157 4.58 -1.95 -13.88
N THR A 158 5.56 -1.11 -13.60
CA THR A 158 6.88 -1.57 -13.17
C THR A 158 6.81 -1.91 -11.68
N VAL A 159 6.85 -3.20 -11.35
CA VAL A 159 6.87 -3.68 -9.96
C VAL A 159 8.31 -3.78 -9.46
N ILE A 160 8.64 -2.99 -8.44
CA ILE A 160 9.95 -2.95 -7.79
C ILE A 160 9.87 -3.67 -6.46
N GLU A 161 10.46 -4.85 -6.39
CA GLU A 161 10.57 -5.66 -5.17
C GLU A 161 11.89 -5.36 -4.46
N LYS A 162 11.84 -4.64 -3.34
CA LYS A 162 13.01 -4.40 -2.51
C LYS A 162 12.63 -4.53 -1.03
N PRO A 163 13.33 -5.38 -0.24
CA PRO A 163 13.20 -5.36 1.20
C PRO A 163 13.42 -3.93 1.72
N PHE A 164 12.57 -3.46 2.64
CA PHE A 164 12.68 -2.11 3.21
C PHE A 164 14.13 -1.76 3.63
N LYS A 165 14.84 -2.71 4.26
CA LYS A 165 16.25 -2.55 4.66
C LYS A 165 17.19 -2.18 3.50
N LYS A 166 16.95 -2.69 2.29
CA LYS A 166 17.75 -2.39 1.10
C LYS A 166 17.40 -1.04 0.48
N CYS A 167 16.21 -0.49 0.74
CA CYS A 167 15.82 0.84 0.29
C CYS A 167 16.49 1.96 1.08
N LEU A 168 16.83 1.72 2.36
CA LEU A 168 17.47 2.71 3.25
C LEU A 168 18.86 3.16 2.78
N ASN A 169 19.56 2.35 1.99
CA ASN A 169 20.91 2.66 1.52
C ASN A 169 20.94 3.42 0.19
N ILE A 170 19.79 3.58 -0.48
CA ILE A 170 19.72 4.23 -1.80
C ILE A 170 19.81 5.76 -1.66
N GLY A 171 19.33 6.33 -0.55
CA GLY A 171 19.43 7.77 -0.27
C GLY A 171 20.80 8.23 0.25
N LYS A 172 21.64 7.31 0.76
CA LYS A 172 22.98 7.64 1.26
C LYS A 172 24.04 7.74 0.17
N ASN A 173 23.75 7.21 -1.03
CA ASN A 173 24.71 7.15 -2.16
C ASN A 173 24.52 8.26 -3.21
N LYS A 174 23.82 9.36 -2.88
CA LYS A 174 23.72 10.53 -3.77
C LYS A 174 24.70 11.68 -3.45
N ASN A 175 25.60 11.48 -2.48
CA ASN A 175 26.73 12.36 -2.24
C ASN A 175 28.04 11.55 -2.38
N MET A 176 28.42 11.24 -3.61
CA MET A 176 29.82 11.00 -3.98
C MET A 176 30.03 11.40 -5.43
#